data_AF-A0A956X366-F1
#
_entry.id   AF-A0A956X366-F1
#
_cell.length_a   1.000
_cell.length_b   1.000
_cell.length_c   1.000
_cell.angle_alpha   90.00
_cell.angle_beta   90.00
_cell.angle_gamma   90.00
#
_symmetry.space_group_name_H-M   'P 1'
#
loop_
_entity.id
_entity.type
_entity.pdbx_description
1 polymer ?
#
loop_
_entity_poly.entity_id
_entity_poly.type
_entity_poly.pdbx_seq_one_letter_code
_entity_poly.pdbx_strand_id
1 'polypeptide(L)'
;MGSLSNYAENAFLGMILGSAYSPPSTVYLALSTADPTEDGSGLAEPGYTGYARKAITFGAAASRRVTQSATVTFDQCTAGSAVVTHWALFDAASGGNMLAYGALNASKNVVAGNTPSVVSGEVYVEITGEIANYAANNGLDRMFRNQAWTLPSSWYVALVTATVSATDTGSTLTEPGGNAYARTSVGASPWAAVSGGASQNNNVIQYPTPTGSWGTVVGIAVVDAASNGNLLFYDNDGVTDQAVGDGDDVSFAIGALDVSLS
;
A
#
# COMPACT_ATOMS: atom_id res chain seq x y z
N MET A 1 -6.62 10.39 -9.67
CA MET A 1 -6.00 9.58 -8.60
C MET A 1 -5.24 8.45 -9.27
N GLY A 2 -4.02 8.19 -8.82
CA GLY A 2 -3.26 7.04 -9.29
C GLY A 2 -3.35 5.85 -8.35
N SER A 3 -3.33 4.65 -8.94
CA SER A 3 -3.34 3.36 -8.24
C SER A 3 -2.04 2.62 -8.49
N LEU A 4 -1.67 1.71 -7.59
CA LEU A 4 -0.57 0.78 -7.82
C LEU A 4 -0.94 -0.19 -8.97
N SER A 5 0.07 -0.71 -9.66
CA SER A 5 -0.13 -1.83 -10.59
C SER A 5 -0.24 -3.16 -9.85
N ASN A 6 -0.72 -4.22 -10.51
CA ASN A 6 -0.74 -5.58 -9.94
C ASN A 6 0.65 -6.02 -9.44
N TYR A 7 1.72 -5.64 -10.16
CA TYR A 7 3.09 -5.91 -9.71
C TYR A 7 3.40 -5.17 -8.40
N ALA A 8 3.09 -3.89 -8.34
CA ALA A 8 3.44 -3.05 -7.21
C ALA A 8 2.57 -3.30 -5.98
N GLU A 9 1.30 -3.68 -6.14
CA GLU A 9 0.46 -4.11 -5.02
C GLU A 9 1.05 -5.32 -4.31
N ASN A 10 1.43 -6.35 -5.09
CA ASN A 10 2.08 -7.54 -4.55
C ASN A 10 3.41 -7.18 -3.86
N ALA A 11 4.22 -6.31 -4.47
CA ALA A 11 5.48 -5.87 -3.89
C ALA A 11 5.29 -5.02 -2.62
N PHE A 12 4.29 -4.13 -2.61
CA PHE A 12 3.98 -3.23 -1.50
C PHE A 12 3.46 -4.01 -0.30
N LEU A 13 2.45 -4.86 -0.51
CA LEU A 13 1.91 -5.72 0.53
C LEU A 13 2.98 -6.70 1.03
N GLY A 14 3.69 -7.35 0.10
CA GLY A 14 4.76 -8.30 0.43
C GLY A 14 5.83 -7.67 1.30
N MET A 15 6.26 -6.45 0.97
CA MET A 15 7.23 -5.68 1.77
C MET A 15 6.74 -5.46 3.21
N ILE A 16 5.52 -4.98 3.40
CA ILE A 16 4.98 -4.73 4.75
C ILE A 16 4.88 -6.03 5.57
N LEU A 17 4.57 -7.15 4.90
CA LEU A 17 4.45 -8.48 5.50
C LEU A 17 5.80 -9.22 5.61
N GLY A 18 6.93 -8.54 5.35
CA GLY A 18 8.28 -9.03 5.63
C GLY A 18 9.04 -9.63 4.45
N SER A 19 8.47 -9.62 3.24
CA SER A 19 9.19 -10.00 2.03
C SER A 19 10.25 -8.96 1.67
N ALA A 20 11.41 -9.41 1.19
CA ALA A 20 12.45 -8.49 0.75
C ALA A 20 11.98 -7.68 -0.47
N TYR A 21 12.11 -6.35 -0.38
CA TYR A 21 11.86 -5.45 -1.49
C TYR A 21 13.02 -4.46 -1.66
N SER A 22 13.54 -4.42 -2.89
CA SER A 22 14.58 -3.49 -3.32
C SER A 22 13.92 -2.40 -4.16
N PRO A 23 13.67 -1.20 -3.60
CA PRO A 23 13.09 -0.12 -4.37
C PRO A 23 14.05 0.34 -5.47
N PRO A 24 13.50 0.87 -6.56
CA PRO A 24 14.32 1.46 -7.60
C PRO A 24 15.15 2.63 -7.08
N SER A 25 16.37 2.77 -7.62
CA SER A 25 17.20 3.95 -7.39
C SER A 25 16.62 5.21 -8.04
N THR A 26 15.78 5.05 -9.07
CA THR A 26 15.09 6.14 -9.77
C THR A 26 13.75 5.65 -10.27
N VAL A 27 12.69 6.39 -9.98
CA VAL A 27 11.37 6.19 -10.58
C VAL A 27 11.24 7.06 -11.83
N TYR A 28 10.64 6.52 -12.88
CA TYR A 28 10.47 7.18 -14.17
C TYR A 28 9.00 7.40 -14.47
N LEU A 29 8.63 8.60 -14.89
CA LEU A 29 7.33 8.94 -15.43
C LEU A 29 7.30 8.63 -16.93
N ALA A 30 6.36 7.77 -17.31
CA ALA A 30 5.92 7.54 -18.67
C ALA A 30 4.59 8.26 -18.93
N LEU A 31 4.40 8.74 -20.15
CA LEU A 31 3.12 9.18 -20.69
C LEU A 31 2.46 8.01 -21.43
N SER A 32 1.14 7.98 -21.48
CA SER A 32 0.37 6.98 -22.23
C SER A 32 -0.78 7.61 -22.99
N THR A 33 -1.01 7.10 -24.20
CA THR A 33 -2.11 7.50 -25.10
C THR A 33 -3.39 6.71 -24.85
N ALA A 34 -3.32 5.65 -24.05
CA ALA A 34 -4.43 4.81 -23.61
C ALA A 34 -4.32 4.56 -22.09
N ASP A 35 -5.41 4.06 -21.49
CA ASP A 35 -5.39 3.60 -20.10
C ASP A 35 -4.39 2.44 -19.96
N PRO A 36 -3.35 2.56 -19.11
CA PRO A 36 -2.37 1.50 -18.92
C PRO A 36 -2.93 0.18 -18.41
N THR A 37 -4.13 0.18 -17.79
CA THR A 37 -4.68 -0.92 -16.98
C THR A 37 -3.79 -1.29 -15.80
N GLU A 38 -4.29 -2.08 -14.84
CA GLU A 38 -3.54 -2.47 -13.64
C GLU A 38 -2.33 -3.37 -13.94
N ASP A 39 -2.39 -4.18 -14.99
CA ASP A 39 -1.35 -5.11 -15.42
C ASP A 39 -0.40 -4.51 -16.47
N GLY A 40 -0.64 -3.26 -16.88
CA GLY A 40 0.16 -2.58 -17.91
C GLY A 40 -0.16 -2.99 -19.34
N SER A 41 -1.14 -3.88 -19.58
CA SER A 41 -1.47 -4.39 -20.92
C SER A 41 -2.05 -3.32 -21.84
N GLY A 42 -2.68 -2.28 -21.27
CA GLY A 42 -3.20 -1.13 -22.01
C GLY A 42 -2.18 -0.01 -22.25
N LEU A 43 -0.95 -0.13 -21.73
CA LEU A 43 0.06 0.92 -21.84
C LEU A 43 0.43 1.18 -23.31
N ALA A 44 0.24 2.41 -23.77
CA ALA A 44 0.60 2.85 -25.12
C ALA A 44 1.42 4.15 -25.05
N GLU A 45 2.74 4.01 -24.91
CA GLU A 45 3.65 5.14 -24.87
C GLU A 45 3.62 5.96 -26.18
N PRO A 46 3.74 7.30 -26.12
CA PRO A 46 3.75 8.15 -27.31
C PRO A 46 4.83 7.80 -28.31
N GLY A 47 4.44 7.64 -29.59
CA GLY A 47 5.36 7.38 -30.70
C GLY A 47 5.98 8.63 -31.34
N TYR A 48 5.91 9.80 -30.70
CA TYR A 48 6.49 11.03 -31.27
C TYR A 48 8.02 11.02 -31.15
N THR A 49 8.71 11.70 -32.07
CA THR A 49 10.18 11.73 -32.09
C THR A 49 10.73 12.49 -30.89
N GLY A 50 11.60 11.83 -30.12
CA GLY A 50 12.20 12.37 -28.90
C GLY A 50 11.53 11.89 -27.61
N TYR A 51 10.41 11.16 -27.68
CA TYR A 51 9.81 10.62 -26.47
C TYR A 51 10.74 9.64 -25.74
N ALA A 52 10.93 9.87 -24.45
CA ALA A 52 11.55 8.95 -23.51
C ALA A 52 10.95 9.21 -22.12
N ARG A 53 10.88 8.17 -21.28
CA ARG A 53 10.49 8.34 -19.88
C ARG A 53 11.45 9.28 -19.16
N LYS A 54 10.94 10.09 -18.24
CA LYS A 54 11.76 11.05 -17.49
C LYS A 54 11.76 10.69 -16.02
N ALA A 55 12.88 10.89 -15.34
CA ALA A 55 12.93 10.71 -13.89
C ALA A 55 11.91 11.63 -13.20
N ILE A 56 11.25 11.11 -12.18
CA ILE A 56 10.28 11.84 -11.35
C ILE A 56 10.68 11.75 -9.88
N THR A 57 10.45 12.84 -9.15
CA THR A 57 10.73 12.93 -7.72
C THR A 57 9.44 13.14 -6.95
N PHE A 58 9.40 12.62 -5.72
CA PHE A 58 8.24 12.72 -4.84
C PHE A 58 8.59 13.43 -3.52
N GLY A 59 7.60 14.15 -2.99
CA GLY A 59 7.62 14.66 -1.62
C GLY A 59 7.26 13.55 -0.63
N ALA A 60 7.46 13.80 0.68
CA ALA A 60 7.18 12.79 1.69
C ALA A 60 5.73 12.33 1.69
N ALA A 61 5.53 11.02 1.84
CA ALA A 61 4.22 10.44 1.93
C ALA A 61 3.53 10.92 3.21
N ALA A 62 2.29 11.32 3.08
CA ALA A 62 1.45 11.73 4.19
C ALA A 62 0.00 11.35 3.88
N SER A 63 -0.77 11.02 4.92
CA SER A 63 -2.18 10.65 4.78
C SER A 63 -2.43 9.58 3.70
N ARG A 64 -1.54 8.57 3.64
CA ARG A 64 -1.56 7.46 2.69
C ARG A 64 -1.34 7.85 1.23
N ARG A 65 -0.74 9.03 0.97
CA ARG A 65 -0.48 9.53 -0.37
C ARG A 65 0.96 10.00 -0.54
N VAL A 66 1.56 9.68 -1.69
CA VAL A 66 2.84 10.22 -2.16
C VAL A 66 2.61 11.06 -3.41
N THR A 67 3.23 12.24 -3.49
CA THR A 67 2.90 13.24 -4.53
C THR A 67 4.16 13.78 -5.19
N GLN A 68 4.12 13.94 -6.52
CA GLN A 68 5.19 14.50 -7.33
C GLN A 68 5.63 15.89 -6.82
N SER A 69 6.91 16.05 -6.52
CA SER A 69 7.47 17.27 -5.89
C SER A 69 8.05 18.31 -6.84
N ALA A 70 8.18 18.00 -8.13
CA ALA A 70 8.74 18.90 -9.13
C ALA A 70 8.11 18.66 -10.50
N THR A 71 7.98 19.71 -11.32
CA THR A 71 7.53 19.59 -12.71
C THR A 71 8.46 18.68 -13.50
N VAL A 72 7.89 17.73 -14.24
CA VAL A 72 8.63 16.85 -15.15
C VAL A 72 8.43 17.37 -16.58
N THR A 73 9.53 17.66 -17.27
CA THR A 73 9.53 18.12 -18.67
C THR A 73 10.10 17.03 -19.56
N PHE A 74 9.35 16.63 -20.58
CA PHE A 74 9.75 15.67 -21.59
C PHE A 74 10.53 16.37 -22.70
N ASP A 75 11.23 15.60 -23.53
CA ASP A 75 11.95 16.18 -24.65
C ASP A 75 10.95 16.66 -25.73
N GLN A 76 11.35 17.70 -26.45
CA GLN A 76 10.50 18.33 -27.48
C GLN A 76 10.14 17.31 -28.56
N CYS A 77 8.86 17.29 -28.95
CA CYS A 77 8.41 16.56 -30.11
C CYS A 77 8.99 17.23 -31.37
N THR A 78 9.90 16.58 -32.07
CA THR A 78 10.49 17.12 -33.32
C THR A 78 9.73 16.67 -34.57
N ALA A 79 9.01 15.55 -34.50
CA ALA A 79 8.12 15.04 -35.54
C ALA A 79 7.05 14.09 -34.96
N GLY A 80 5.92 13.95 -35.68
CA GLY A 80 4.78 13.12 -35.27
C GLY A 80 3.79 13.84 -34.36
N SER A 81 2.90 13.06 -33.75
CA SER A 81 1.89 13.54 -32.81
C SER A 81 1.42 12.46 -31.85
N ALA A 82 0.92 12.84 -30.68
CA ALA A 82 0.27 11.94 -29.74
C ALA A 82 -0.82 12.68 -28.94
N VAL A 83 -1.89 11.98 -28.58
CA VAL A 83 -2.89 12.46 -27.62
C VAL A 83 -2.66 11.70 -26.32
N VAL A 84 -2.00 12.34 -25.36
CA VAL A 84 -1.65 11.73 -24.08
C VAL A 84 -2.82 11.91 -23.12
N THR A 85 -3.28 10.81 -22.55
CA THR A 85 -4.45 10.78 -21.66
C THR A 85 -4.11 10.28 -20.25
N HIS A 86 -3.06 9.48 -20.13
CA HIS A 86 -2.66 8.83 -18.87
C HIS A 86 -1.16 8.97 -18.62
N TRP A 87 -0.77 8.61 -17.41
CA TRP A 87 0.60 8.47 -16.98
C TRP A 87 0.81 7.10 -16.34
N ALA A 88 2.06 6.65 -16.33
CA ALA A 88 2.51 5.47 -15.61
C ALA A 88 3.88 5.71 -14.98
N LEU A 89 4.14 5.10 -13.84
CA LEU A 89 5.42 5.12 -13.14
C LEU A 89 6.14 3.80 -13.38
N PHE A 90 7.44 3.85 -13.62
CA PHE A 90 8.28 2.68 -13.86
C PHE A 90 9.52 2.69 -12.98
N ASP A 91 10.01 1.49 -12.66
CA ASP A 91 11.29 1.28 -11.98
C ASP A 91 12.52 1.44 -12.91
N ALA A 92 12.31 1.62 -14.22
CA ALA A 92 13.36 1.76 -15.22
C ALA A 92 13.02 2.77 -16.33
N ALA A 93 14.07 3.36 -16.92
CA ALA A 93 13.98 4.31 -18.04
C ALA A 93 13.41 3.69 -19.32
N SER A 94 13.52 2.37 -19.47
CA SER A 94 13.00 1.56 -20.57
C SER A 94 12.77 0.13 -20.09
N GLY A 95 11.69 -0.52 -20.52
CA GLY A 95 11.29 -1.83 -19.97
C GLY A 95 10.87 -1.71 -18.50
N GLY A 96 11.35 -2.61 -17.64
CA GLY A 96 11.07 -2.59 -16.21
C GLY A 96 9.62 -2.93 -15.85
N ASN A 97 9.28 -2.78 -14.58
CA ASN A 97 7.95 -3.00 -14.06
C ASN A 97 7.20 -1.68 -13.91
N MET A 98 5.93 -1.68 -14.30
CA MET A 98 5.04 -0.56 -13.98
C MET A 98 4.76 -0.60 -12.48
N LEU A 99 4.90 0.55 -11.81
CA LEU A 99 4.71 0.69 -10.37
C LEU A 99 3.33 1.28 -10.02
N ALA A 100 2.88 2.23 -10.82
CA ALA A 100 1.59 2.88 -10.63
C ALA A 100 1.13 3.51 -11.92
N TYR A 101 -0.15 3.84 -12.02
CA TYR A 101 -0.73 4.45 -13.20
C TYR A 101 -1.92 5.33 -12.81
N GLY A 102 -2.31 6.21 -13.72
CA GLY A 102 -3.51 7.03 -13.55
C GLY A 102 -3.79 7.93 -14.74
N ALA A 103 -4.98 8.52 -14.76
CA ALA A 103 -5.33 9.52 -15.75
C ALA A 103 -4.65 10.87 -15.46
N LEU A 104 -4.33 11.61 -16.52
CA LEU A 104 -3.98 13.03 -16.41
C LEU A 104 -5.24 13.85 -16.11
N ASN A 105 -5.08 15.01 -15.46
CA ASN A 105 -6.19 15.91 -15.20
C ASN A 105 -6.79 16.49 -16.49
N ALA A 106 -5.96 16.64 -17.52
CA ALA A 106 -6.36 17.02 -18.86
C ALA A 106 -5.48 16.31 -19.89
N SER A 107 -6.08 15.87 -20.99
CA SER A 107 -5.32 15.28 -22.10
C SER A 107 -4.38 16.30 -22.74
N LYS A 108 -3.20 15.85 -23.15
CA LYS A 108 -2.18 16.68 -23.78
C LYS A 108 -2.04 16.28 -25.25
N ASN A 109 -2.42 17.17 -26.15
CA ASN A 109 -2.17 17.03 -27.59
C ASN A 109 -0.74 17.46 -27.89
N VAL A 110 0.13 16.49 -28.15
CA VAL A 110 1.53 16.71 -28.48
C VAL A 110 1.70 16.68 -29.99
N VAL A 111 2.24 17.76 -30.56
CA VAL A 111 2.63 17.84 -31.97
C VAL A 111 4.03 18.43 -32.10
N ALA A 112 4.60 18.38 -33.31
CA ALA A 112 5.93 18.94 -33.58
C ALA A 112 6.08 20.39 -33.08
N GLY A 113 7.18 20.66 -32.37
CA GLY A 113 7.49 21.93 -31.71
C GLY A 113 6.99 22.02 -30.27
N ASN A 114 6.12 21.13 -29.79
CA ASN A 114 5.69 21.13 -28.39
C ASN A 114 6.69 20.42 -27.48
N THR A 115 6.82 20.93 -26.25
CA THR A 115 7.58 20.31 -25.17
C THR A 115 6.60 19.91 -24.07
N PRO A 116 6.21 18.62 -23.98
CA PRO A 116 5.24 18.17 -22.98
C PRO A 116 5.80 18.33 -21.57
N SER A 117 4.94 18.71 -20.63
CA SER A 117 5.30 18.74 -19.21
C SER A 117 4.12 18.33 -18.34
N VAL A 118 4.45 17.80 -17.17
CA VAL A 118 3.52 17.41 -16.10
C VAL A 118 3.88 18.22 -14.88
N VAL A 119 2.98 19.10 -14.47
CA VAL A 119 3.26 20.07 -13.38
C VAL A 119 3.36 19.35 -12.05
N SER A 120 4.12 19.90 -11.10
CA SER A 120 4.18 19.34 -9.73
C SER A 120 2.77 19.19 -9.14
N GLY A 121 2.56 18.07 -8.42
CA GLY A 121 1.27 17.75 -7.82
C GLY A 121 0.25 17.07 -8.75
N GLU A 122 0.49 17.03 -10.07
CA GLU A 122 -0.42 16.34 -11.00
C GLU A 122 -0.38 14.82 -10.83
N VAL A 123 0.82 14.23 -10.64
CA VAL A 123 0.99 12.80 -10.39
C VAL A 123 1.05 12.51 -8.88
N TYR A 124 0.18 11.63 -8.42
CA TYR A 124 0.18 11.12 -7.05
C TYR A 124 -0.36 9.68 -7.01
N VAL A 125 0.11 8.92 -6.03
CA VAL A 125 -0.36 7.57 -5.71
C VAL A 125 -0.91 7.60 -4.29
N GLU A 126 -2.09 7.03 -4.10
CA GLU A 126 -2.77 6.96 -2.80
C GLU A 126 -3.22 5.53 -2.52
N ILE A 127 -3.01 5.08 -1.29
CA ILE A 127 -3.44 3.77 -0.82
C ILE A 127 -4.76 3.93 -0.07
N THR A 128 -5.76 3.19 -0.51
CA THR A 128 -7.07 3.06 0.14
C THR A 128 -7.15 1.76 0.93
N GLY A 129 -8.27 1.53 1.61
CA GLY A 129 -8.49 0.34 2.43
C GLY A 129 -8.01 0.47 3.87
N GLU A 130 -7.97 -0.67 4.55
CA GLU A 130 -7.83 -0.79 6.01
C GLU A 130 -6.36 -0.93 6.44
N ILE A 131 -5.52 -0.09 5.83
CA ILE A 131 -4.12 0.10 6.17
C ILE A 131 -3.96 1.39 7.00
N ALA A 132 -3.14 1.33 8.03
CA ALA A 132 -2.84 2.51 8.85
C ALA A 132 -1.91 3.48 8.13
N ASN A 133 -1.98 4.76 8.50
CA ASN A 133 -1.12 5.83 7.98
C ASN A 133 0.35 5.48 8.14
N TYR A 134 0.73 4.85 9.26
CA TYR A 134 2.11 4.44 9.50
C TYR A 134 2.63 3.48 8.41
N ALA A 135 1.94 2.36 8.18
CA ALA A 135 2.36 1.38 7.17
C ALA A 135 2.27 1.94 5.75
N ALA A 136 1.16 2.64 5.42
CA ALA A 136 0.98 3.20 4.09
C ALA A 136 2.04 4.25 3.74
N ASN A 137 2.31 5.21 4.63
CA ASN A 137 3.28 6.28 4.38
C ASN A 137 4.70 5.73 4.28
N ASN A 138 5.11 4.86 5.21
CA ASN A 138 6.44 4.25 5.16
C ASN A 138 6.61 3.35 3.93
N GLY A 139 5.58 2.58 3.55
CA GLY A 139 5.59 1.76 2.35
C GLY A 139 5.73 2.60 1.07
N LEU A 140 4.97 3.70 0.97
CA LEU A 140 5.05 4.62 -0.17
C LEU A 140 6.40 5.32 -0.24
N ASP A 141 6.93 5.79 0.89
CA ASP A 141 8.26 6.40 0.98
C ASP A 141 9.37 5.41 0.62
N ARG A 142 9.25 4.15 1.06
CA ARG A 142 10.18 3.09 0.70
C ARG A 142 10.14 2.79 -0.80
N MET A 143 8.94 2.66 -1.39
CA MET A 143 8.73 2.31 -2.80
C MET A 143 9.11 3.43 -3.77
N PHE A 144 8.68 4.66 -3.52
CA PHE A 144 8.82 5.76 -4.49
C PHE A 144 9.95 6.74 -4.19
N ARG A 145 10.49 6.73 -2.96
CA ARG A 145 11.55 7.66 -2.52
C ARG A 145 12.79 6.95 -1.99
N ASN A 146 12.82 5.61 -2.02
CA ASN A 146 13.91 4.79 -1.50
C ASN A 146 14.31 5.19 -0.06
N GLN A 147 13.32 5.55 0.77
CA GLN A 147 13.58 5.85 2.18
C GLN A 147 13.72 4.56 2.98
N ALA A 148 14.62 4.54 3.96
CA ALA A 148 14.76 3.38 4.83
C ALA A 148 13.52 3.23 5.72
N TRP A 149 12.99 2.02 5.78
CA TRP A 149 11.95 1.64 6.72
C TRP A 149 12.37 0.33 7.40
N THR A 150 12.47 0.36 8.73
CA THR A 150 12.74 -0.86 9.51
C THR A 150 11.45 -1.65 9.61
N LEU A 151 11.37 -2.73 8.83
CA LEU A 151 10.23 -3.63 8.84
C LEU A 151 10.09 -4.34 10.20
N PRO A 152 8.85 -4.65 10.62
CA PRO A 152 8.62 -5.48 11.80
C PRO A 152 9.37 -6.81 11.72
N SER A 153 9.97 -7.23 12.82
CA SER A 153 10.52 -8.59 12.98
C SER A 153 9.52 -9.55 13.64
N SER A 154 8.38 -9.03 14.08
CA SER A 154 7.30 -9.78 14.71
C SER A 154 6.00 -9.04 14.47
N TRP A 155 4.93 -9.80 14.23
CA TRP A 155 3.59 -9.28 14.08
C TRP A 155 2.72 -9.90 15.16
N TYR A 156 1.75 -9.13 15.62
CA TYR A 156 0.76 -9.53 16.59
C TYR A 156 -0.62 -9.15 16.08
N VAL A 157 -1.62 -9.94 16.43
CA VAL A 157 -3.03 -9.59 16.22
C VAL A 157 -3.64 -9.21 17.55
N ALA A 158 -4.23 -8.03 17.57
CA ALA A 158 -4.98 -7.48 18.68
C ALA A 158 -6.48 -7.57 18.37
N LEU A 159 -7.28 -7.88 19.38
CA LEU A 159 -8.72 -7.69 19.36
C LEU A 159 -9.02 -6.28 19.85
N VAL A 160 -9.98 -5.59 19.23
CA VAL A 160 -10.40 -4.25 19.64
C VAL A 160 -11.87 -4.21 20.01
N THR A 161 -12.21 -3.32 20.93
CA THR A 161 -13.57 -3.11 21.46
C THR A 161 -14.19 -1.78 21.03
N ALA A 162 -13.47 -1.04 20.17
CA ALA A 162 -13.94 0.17 19.51
C ALA A 162 -13.38 0.24 18.08
N THR A 163 -14.05 1.01 17.23
CA THR A 163 -13.63 1.26 15.84
C THR A 163 -12.20 1.80 15.77
N VAL A 164 -11.40 1.23 14.87
CA VAL A 164 -10.03 1.65 14.57
C VAL A 164 -10.01 2.64 13.41
N SER A 165 -9.16 3.65 13.50
CA SER A 165 -8.89 4.61 12.44
C SER A 165 -7.51 4.42 11.84
N ALA A 166 -7.31 4.86 10.58
CA ALA A 166 -5.99 4.87 9.96
C ALA A 166 -4.95 5.73 10.72
N THR A 167 -5.38 6.64 11.59
CA THR A 167 -4.49 7.47 12.43
C THR A 167 -4.06 6.80 13.73
N ASP A 168 -4.67 5.66 14.08
CA ASP A 168 -4.31 4.97 15.31
C ASP A 168 -2.91 4.37 15.26
N THR A 169 -2.40 4.12 16.46
CA THR A 169 -1.15 3.44 16.74
C THR A 169 -1.45 2.26 17.63
N GLY A 170 -0.49 1.34 17.80
CA GLY A 170 -0.66 0.27 18.75
C GLY A 170 -0.79 0.75 20.20
N SER A 171 -0.53 2.02 20.52
CA SER A 171 -0.82 2.59 21.85
C SER A 171 -2.20 3.26 21.97
N THR A 172 -2.88 3.55 20.87
CA THR A 172 -4.20 4.23 20.89
C THR A 172 -5.37 3.28 20.61
N LEU A 173 -5.09 2.03 20.23
CA LEU A 173 -6.11 0.98 20.12
C LEU A 173 -6.84 0.79 21.46
N THR A 174 -8.16 0.64 21.41
CA THR A 174 -8.97 0.27 22.58
C THR A 174 -9.14 -1.25 22.60
N GLU A 175 -8.28 -1.92 23.34
CA GLU A 175 -8.26 -3.38 23.50
C GLU A 175 -9.01 -3.82 24.77
N PRO A 176 -9.39 -5.12 24.87
CA PRO A 176 -9.84 -5.68 26.14
C PRO A 176 -8.84 -5.44 27.28
N GLY A 177 -9.34 -5.01 28.43
CA GLY A 177 -8.52 -4.75 29.62
C GLY A 177 -8.58 -5.89 30.62
N GLY A 178 -7.42 -6.48 30.95
CA GLY A 178 -7.31 -7.49 32.02
C GLY A 178 -7.83 -8.87 31.62
N ASN A 179 -8.25 -9.67 32.61
CA ASN A 179 -8.85 -11.01 32.42
C ASN A 179 -8.06 -11.95 31.48
N ALA A 180 -6.72 -11.92 31.61
CA ALA A 180 -5.75 -12.67 30.82
C ALA A 180 -5.64 -12.29 29.33
N TYR A 181 -6.32 -11.25 28.85
CA TYR A 181 -6.16 -10.78 27.49
C TYR A 181 -4.70 -10.37 27.21
N ALA A 182 -4.17 -10.84 26.08
CA ALA A 182 -2.92 -10.40 25.49
C ALA A 182 -3.01 -10.55 23.98
N ARG A 183 -2.31 -9.69 23.23
CA ARG A 183 -2.16 -9.83 21.78
C ARG A 183 -1.45 -11.13 21.44
N THR A 184 -1.90 -11.81 20.40
CA THR A 184 -1.29 -13.07 19.98
C THR A 184 -0.30 -12.85 18.85
N SER A 185 0.91 -13.39 19.00
CA SER A 185 1.91 -13.37 17.92
C SER A 185 1.48 -14.30 16.79
N VAL A 186 1.64 -13.82 15.55
CA VAL A 186 1.39 -14.64 14.34
C VAL A 186 2.60 -15.50 13.93
N GLY A 187 3.70 -15.46 14.70
CA GLY A 187 4.90 -16.26 14.48
C GLY A 187 5.93 -15.63 13.52
N ALA A 188 7.01 -16.37 13.24
CA ALA A 188 8.15 -15.88 12.44
C ALA A 188 7.93 -15.90 10.91
N SER A 189 6.98 -16.70 10.43
CA SER A 189 6.49 -16.70 9.04
C SER A 189 4.97 -16.60 9.06
N PRO A 190 4.45 -15.42 9.42
CA PRO A 190 3.05 -15.28 9.79
C PRO A 190 2.07 -15.26 8.62
N TRP A 191 2.55 -14.90 7.43
CA TRP A 191 1.73 -14.62 6.26
C TRP A 191 2.11 -15.53 5.11
N ALA A 192 1.11 -15.95 4.32
CA ALA A 192 1.31 -16.64 3.06
C ALA A 192 2.04 -15.75 2.05
N ALA A 193 2.60 -16.35 1.00
CA ALA A 193 3.14 -15.58 -0.11
C ALA A 193 2.04 -14.70 -0.72
N VAL A 194 2.32 -13.42 -0.90
CA VAL A 194 1.39 -12.47 -1.50
C VAL A 194 1.16 -12.83 -2.97
N SER A 195 -0.10 -12.90 -3.37
CA SER A 195 -0.51 -13.11 -4.76
C SER A 195 -1.85 -12.44 -5.00
N GLY A 196 -2.00 -11.79 -6.16
CA GLY A 196 -3.25 -11.10 -6.52
C GLY A 196 -3.63 -10.00 -5.53
N GLY A 197 -2.64 -9.32 -4.94
CA GLY A 197 -2.87 -8.23 -4.00
C GLY A 197 -3.30 -8.67 -2.59
N ALA A 198 -3.27 -9.97 -2.28
CA ALA A 198 -3.73 -10.54 -1.01
C ALA A 198 -2.73 -11.50 -0.37
N SER A 199 -2.84 -11.67 0.95
CA SER A 199 -2.15 -12.71 1.73
C SER A 199 -2.97 -13.08 2.96
N GLN A 200 -2.74 -14.28 3.47
CA GLN A 200 -3.50 -14.82 4.60
C GLN A 200 -2.59 -15.29 5.73
N ASN A 201 -3.12 -15.37 6.94
CA ASN A 201 -2.37 -15.91 8.08
C ASN A 201 -2.04 -17.40 7.87
N ASN A 202 -0.77 -17.76 8.02
CA ASN A 202 -0.26 -19.13 7.79
C ASN A 202 -0.22 -19.98 9.07
N ASN A 203 -0.42 -19.34 10.22
CA ASN A 203 -0.49 -20.00 11.53
C ASN A 203 -1.86 -19.75 12.15
N VAL A 204 -2.33 -20.72 12.93
CA VAL A 204 -3.50 -20.54 13.79
C VAL A 204 -3.17 -19.48 14.84
N ILE A 205 -4.07 -18.52 15.02
CA ILE A 205 -3.93 -17.44 15.99
C ILE A 205 -4.79 -17.81 17.20
N GLN A 206 -4.14 -18.20 18.29
CA GLN A 206 -4.79 -18.67 19.51
C GLN A 206 -4.60 -17.63 20.63
N TYR A 207 -5.68 -17.17 21.24
CA TYR A 207 -5.61 -16.23 22.36
C TYR A 207 -5.58 -16.99 23.70
N PRO A 208 -5.06 -16.38 24.79
CA PRO A 208 -5.21 -16.95 26.12
C PRO A 208 -6.69 -17.14 26.47
N THR A 209 -7.05 -18.21 27.19
CA THR A 209 -8.44 -18.37 27.64
C THR A 209 -8.83 -17.20 28.55
N PRO A 210 -9.92 -16.48 28.26
CA PRO A 210 -10.42 -15.41 29.11
C PRO A 210 -10.71 -15.92 30.52
N THR A 211 -10.27 -15.18 31.54
CA THR A 211 -10.61 -15.47 32.96
C THR A 211 -11.74 -14.59 33.48
N GLY A 212 -12.52 -14.02 32.56
CA GLY A 212 -13.50 -12.96 32.78
C GLY A 212 -13.86 -12.30 31.44
N SER A 213 -14.86 -11.42 31.42
CA SER A 213 -15.29 -10.80 30.16
C SER A 213 -14.22 -9.88 29.57
N TRP A 214 -14.06 -9.94 28.25
CA TRP A 214 -13.23 -9.02 27.45
C TRP A 214 -14.06 -7.89 26.80
N GLY A 215 -15.36 -7.84 27.08
CA GLY A 215 -16.30 -6.95 26.38
C GLY A 215 -16.73 -7.50 25.02
N THR A 216 -17.25 -6.62 24.18
CA THR A 216 -17.61 -6.92 22.79
C THR A 216 -16.44 -6.57 21.88
N VAL A 217 -15.89 -7.58 21.22
CA VAL A 217 -14.91 -7.40 20.15
C VAL A 217 -15.66 -6.94 18.91
N VAL A 218 -15.21 -5.83 18.33
CA VAL A 218 -15.83 -5.16 17.16
C VAL A 218 -14.88 -5.04 15.98
N GLY A 219 -13.67 -5.58 16.09
CA GLY A 219 -12.64 -5.48 15.07
C GLY A 219 -11.34 -6.14 15.47
N ILE A 220 -10.39 -6.14 14.55
CA ILE A 220 -9.04 -6.65 14.74
C ILE A 220 -7.99 -5.66 14.22
N ALA A 221 -6.77 -5.78 14.75
CA ALA A 221 -5.64 -4.97 14.33
C ALA A 221 -4.36 -5.79 14.25
N VAL A 222 -3.59 -5.59 13.19
CA VAL A 222 -2.23 -6.12 13.03
C VAL A 222 -1.22 -5.05 13.45
N VAL A 223 -0.40 -5.38 14.44
CA VAL A 223 0.58 -4.47 15.06
C VAL A 223 1.96 -5.13 15.15
N ASP A 224 3.01 -4.31 15.26
CA ASP A 224 4.40 -4.78 15.27
C ASP A 224 4.97 -5.12 16.66
N ALA A 225 4.15 -5.03 17.73
CA ALA A 225 4.59 -5.29 19.09
C ALA A 225 3.50 -5.93 19.97
N ALA A 226 3.93 -6.72 20.98
CA ALA A 226 3.06 -7.38 21.95
C ALA A 226 2.27 -6.39 22.84
N SER A 227 2.76 -5.15 22.96
CA SER A 227 2.08 -4.03 23.60
C SER A 227 2.57 -2.75 22.94
N ASN A 228 1.75 -1.69 22.89
CA ASN A 228 2.08 -0.46 22.18
C ASN A 228 2.41 -0.75 20.70
N GLY A 229 3.49 -0.20 20.15
CA GLY A 229 3.93 -0.44 18.78
C GLY A 229 3.16 0.39 17.76
N ASN A 230 3.38 0.05 16.49
CA ASN A 230 2.74 0.69 15.36
C ASN A 230 1.60 -0.18 14.82
N LEU A 231 0.53 0.49 14.42
CA LEU A 231 -0.56 -0.15 13.68
C LEU A 231 -0.14 -0.29 12.22
N LEU A 232 -0.37 -1.48 11.64
CA LEU A 232 -0.06 -1.79 10.25
C LEU A 232 -1.35 -1.90 9.43
N PHE A 233 -2.23 -2.81 9.85
CA PHE A 233 -3.53 -3.08 9.24
C PHE A 233 -4.59 -3.17 10.34
N TYR A 234 -5.83 -2.93 9.99
CA TYR A 234 -6.98 -3.14 10.85
C TYR A 234 -8.13 -3.66 10.01
N ASP A 235 -9.18 -4.12 10.68
CA ASP A 235 -10.44 -4.47 10.04
C ASP A 235 -11.55 -4.19 11.05
N ASN A 236 -12.49 -3.31 10.67
CA ASN A 236 -13.66 -2.97 11.46
C ASN A 236 -14.93 -3.67 10.95
N ASP A 237 -14.93 -4.17 9.72
CA ASP A 237 -16.13 -4.55 8.98
C ASP A 237 -16.21 -6.07 8.71
N GLY A 238 -15.08 -6.76 8.66
CA GLY A 238 -14.96 -8.21 8.48
C GLY A 238 -15.07 -9.02 9.78
N VAL A 239 -15.16 -8.35 10.93
CA VAL A 239 -15.42 -8.98 12.24
C VAL A 239 -16.87 -8.74 12.63
N THR A 240 -17.62 -9.81 12.87
CA THR A 240 -18.95 -9.67 13.48
C THR A 240 -18.80 -9.38 14.96
N ASP A 241 -19.46 -8.32 15.44
CA ASP A 241 -19.49 -7.96 16.86
C ASP A 241 -19.79 -9.16 17.75
N GLN A 242 -18.85 -9.49 18.64
CA GLN A 242 -18.93 -10.69 19.45
C GLN A 242 -18.51 -10.41 20.90
N ALA A 243 -19.42 -10.66 21.83
CA ALA A 243 -19.12 -10.63 23.26
C ALA A 243 -18.26 -11.84 23.64
N VAL A 244 -17.18 -11.61 24.38
CA VAL A 244 -16.30 -12.66 24.88
C VAL A 244 -16.40 -12.74 26.41
N GLY A 245 -16.74 -13.93 26.90
CA GLY A 245 -16.94 -14.28 28.30
C GLY A 245 -15.85 -15.18 28.88
N ASP A 246 -15.97 -15.47 30.17
CA ASP A 246 -15.06 -16.36 30.90
C ASP A 246 -15.09 -17.79 30.33
N GLY A 247 -13.90 -18.34 30.06
CA GLY A 247 -13.76 -19.70 29.53
C GLY A 247 -14.03 -19.88 28.03
N ASP A 248 -14.34 -18.81 27.29
CA ASP A 248 -14.51 -18.89 25.83
C ASP A 248 -13.19 -19.26 25.12
N ASP A 249 -13.30 -19.99 24.01
CA ASP A 249 -12.17 -20.28 23.14
C ASP A 249 -12.14 -19.26 21.99
N VAL A 250 -11.11 -18.42 21.96
CA VAL A 250 -10.98 -17.34 20.97
C VAL A 250 -9.80 -17.64 20.07
N SER A 251 -10.08 -17.84 18.77
CA SER A 251 -9.04 -18.11 17.79
C SER A 251 -9.43 -17.78 16.36
N PHE A 252 -8.41 -17.64 15.52
CA PHE A 252 -8.54 -17.60 14.07
C PHE A 252 -7.79 -18.78 13.46
N ALA A 253 -8.47 -19.57 12.63
CA ALA A 253 -7.86 -20.66 11.88
C ALA A 253 -6.84 -20.12 10.85
N ILE A 254 -6.01 -21.01 10.30
CA ILE A 254 -5.18 -20.68 9.12
C ILE A 254 -6.10 -20.23 7.99
N GLY A 255 -5.72 -19.15 7.30
CA GLY A 255 -6.52 -18.61 6.19
C GLY A 255 -7.75 -17.79 6.61
N ALA A 256 -7.98 -17.59 7.90
CA ALA A 256 -9.15 -16.85 8.39
C ALA A 256 -8.98 -15.33 8.32
N LEU A 257 -7.74 -14.84 8.40
CA LEU A 257 -7.43 -13.42 8.20
C LEU A 257 -6.89 -13.23 6.79
N ASP A 258 -7.52 -12.34 6.03
CA ASP A 258 -7.05 -11.87 4.73
C ASP A 258 -6.54 -10.43 4.86
N VAL A 259 -5.36 -10.16 4.33
CA VAL A 259 -4.81 -8.81 4.20
C VAL A 259 -4.67 -8.54 2.72
N SER A 260 -5.45 -7.59 2.22
CA SER A 260 -5.48 -7.24 0.81
C SER A 260 -5.29 -5.74 0.55
N LEU A 261 -4.72 -5.42 -0.59
CA LEU A 261 -4.81 -4.11 -1.23
C LEU A 261 -5.81 -4.27 -2.37
N SER A 262 -6.93 -3.55 -2.30
CA SER A 262 -7.96 -3.49 -3.34
C SER A 262 -8.35 -2.05 -3.62
#